data_AF-A0A7T6AQK5-F1
#
_entry.id   AF-A0A7T6AQK5-F1
#
_cell.length_a   1.000
_cell.length_b   1.000
_cell.length_c   1.000
_cell.angle_alpha   90.00
_cell.angle_beta   90.00
_cell.angle_gamma   90.00
#
_symmetry.space_group_name_H-M   'P 1'
#
loop_
_entity.id
_entity.type
_entity.pdbx_description
1 polymer ?
#
loop_
_entity_poly.entity_id
_entity_poly.type
_entity_poly.pdbx_seq_one_letter_code
_entity_poly.pdbx_strand_id
1 'polypeptide(L)' 'MEGKHASTYILAGKQNGTLYTGVTSNLERRMYEHKNKTHSESFSAE' A
#
# COMPACT_ATOMS: atom_id res chain seq x y z
N MET A 1 -7.18 1.23 26.00
CA MET A 1 -7.09 1.70 24.59
C MET A 1 -6.09 0.79 23.91
N GLU A 2 -6.55 -0.07 23.00
CA GLU A 2 -5.68 -1.02 22.31
C GLU A 2 -4.79 -0.25 21.33
N GLY A 3 -3.47 -0.44 21.42
CA GLY A 3 -2.50 0.30 20.62
C GLY A 3 -2.66 -0.03 19.14
N LYS A 4 -2.68 0.98 18.27
CA LYS A 4 -2.59 0.75 16.83
C LYS A 4 -1.15 0.41 16.47
N HIS A 5 -0.94 -0.80 15.95
CA HIS A 5 0.35 -1.22 15.40
C HIS A 5 0.48 -0.69 13.98
N ALA A 6 1.63 -0.11 13.66
CA ALA A 6 1.99 0.33 12.32
C ALA A 6 3.02 -0.64 11.75
N SER A 7 2.81 -1.06 10.49
CA SER A 7 3.68 -1.97 9.76
C SER A 7 4.20 -1.28 8.50
N THR A 8 5.51 -1.41 8.26
CA THR A 8 6.14 -0.99 7.01
C THR A 8 6.05 -2.11 5.98
N TYR A 9 5.75 -1.78 4.73
CA TYR A 9 5.66 -2.76 3.64
C TYR A 9 6.38 -2.28 2.37
N ILE A 10 6.78 -3.25 1.55
CA ILE A 10 7.36 -3.05 0.21
C ILE A 10 6.50 -3.83 -0.79
N LEU A 11 6.08 -3.18 -1.88
CA LEU A 11 5.39 -3.79 -3.00
C LEU A 11 6.22 -3.65 -4.26
N ALA A 12 6.29 -4.70 -5.06
CA ALA A 12 6.91 -4.66 -6.38
C ALA A 12 5.80 -4.60 -7.45
N GLY A 13 5.79 -3.54 -8.23
CA GLY A 13 4.96 -3.38 -9.42
C GLY A 13 5.38 -4.35 -10.52
N LYS A 14 4.40 -4.83 -11.30
CA LYS A 14 4.64 -5.81 -12.37
C LYS A 14 5.42 -5.22 -13.56
N GLN A 15 5.29 -3.92 -13.82
CA GLN A 15 6.00 -3.25 -14.92
C GLN A 15 7.22 -2.51 -14.40
N ASN A 16 8.35 -2.66 -15.10
CA ASN A 16 9.60 -1.90 -14.93
C ASN A 16 10.27 -1.95 -13.55
N GLY A 17 9.85 -2.83 -12.64
CA GLY A 17 10.49 -3.01 -11.33
C GLY A 17 10.24 -1.89 -10.34
N THR A 18 9.16 -1.12 -10.49
CA THR A 18 8.80 -0.08 -9.52
C THR A 18 8.60 -0.70 -8.13
N LEU A 19 9.34 -0.19 -7.15
CA LEU A 19 9.19 -0.58 -5.75
C LEU A 19 8.44 0.52 -4.99
N TYR A 20 7.29 0.16 -4.43
CA TYR A 20 6.50 1.03 -3.56
C TYR A 20 6.80 0.68 -2.10
N THR A 21 7.05 1.70 -1.28
CA THR A 21 7.20 1.53 0.17
C THR A 21 6.12 2.32 0.88
N GLY A 22 5.67 1.85 2.04
CA GLY A 22 4.63 2.55 2.80
C GLY A 22 4.45 2.01 4.20
N VAL A 23 3.65 2.71 4.98
CA VAL A 23 3.28 2.34 6.35
C VAL A 23 1.76 2.18 6.42
N THR A 24 1.28 1.14 7.11
CA THR A 24 -0.15 0.91 7.34
C THR A 24 -0.37 0.17 8.64
N SER A 25 -1.51 0.39 9.29
CA SER A 25 -2.00 -0.46 10.37
C SER A 25 -2.89 -1.61 9.90
N ASN A 26 -3.19 -1.67 8.59
CA ASN A 26 -3.99 -2.72 7.97
C ASN A 26 -3.49 -2.98 6.54
N LEU A 27 -2.78 -4.08 6.34
CA LEU A 27 -2.17 -4.42 5.06
C LEU A 27 -3.19 -4.88 4.03
N GLU A 28 -4.18 -5.67 4.43
CA GLU A 28 -5.21 -6.22 3.53
C GLU A 28 -6.01 -5.12 2.85
N ARG A 29 -6.48 -4.14 3.64
CA ARG A 29 -7.18 -2.96 3.11
C ARG A 29 -6.32 -2.19 2.13
N ARG A 30 -5.03 -2.01 2.44
CA ARG A 30 -4.09 -1.29 1.58
C ARG A 30 -3.88 -2.00 0.23
N MET A 31 -3.82 -3.34 0.23
CA MET A 31 -3.73 -4.14 -1.01
C MET A 31 -4.98 -4.02 -1.86
N TYR A 32 -6.17 -3.99 -1.23
CA TYR A 32 -7.42 -3.79 -1.94
C TYR A 32 -7.47 -2.41 -2.62
N GLU A 33 -7.15 -1.34 -1.88
CA GLU A 33 -7.14 0.03 -2.40
C GLU A 33 -6.15 0.21 -3.56
N HIS A 34 -4.95 -0.41 -3.47
CA HIS A 34 -3.96 -0.43 -4.55
C HIS A 34 -4.51 -1.13 -5.81
N LYS A 35 -5.04 -2.35 -5.68
CA LYS A 35 -5.56 -3.13 -6.82
C LYS A 35 -6.75 -2.46 -7.50
N ASN A 36 -7.59 -1.77 -6.74
CA ASN A 36 -8.79 -1.11 -7.27
C ASN A 36 -8.56 0.35 -7.64
N LYS A 37 -7.32 0.86 -7.54
CA LYS A 37 -6.97 2.26 -7.82
C LYS A 37 -7.88 3.25 -7.10
N THR A 38 -8.27 2.92 -5.87
CA THR A 38 -9.26 3.69 -5.08
C THR A 38 -8.78 5.13 -4.80
N HIS A 39 -7.46 5.34 -4.84
CA HIS A 39 -6.84 6.66 -4.69
C HIS A 39 -5.96 6.96 -5.91
N SER A 40 -6.55 7.49 -6.99
CA SER A 40 -5.83 7.78 -8.25
C SER A 40 -4.62 8.70 -8.06
N GLU A 41 -4.68 9.60 -7.08
CA GLU A 41 -3.59 10.54 -6.76
C GLU A 41 -2.50 9.93 -5.85
N SER A 42 -2.69 8.69 -5.40
CA SER A 42 -1.70 8.02 -4.55
C SER A 42 -0.58 7.45 -5.40
N PHE A 43 0.66 7.66 -4.95
CA PHE A 43 1.84 7.05 -5.57
C PHE A 43 1.71 5.54 -5.74
N SER A 44 1.03 4.86 -4.81
CA SER A 44 0.76 3.42 -4.91
C SER A 44 -0.52 3.11 -5.70
N ALA A 45 -0.96 3.93 -6.64
CA ALA A 45 -2.10 3.62 -7.51
C ALA A 45 -1.72 3.55 -9.01
N GLU A 46 -0.46 3.89 -9.32
CA GLU A 46 0.18 3.63 -10.62
C GLU A 46 0.44 2.14 -10.84
#